data_AF-A0AAP0NGA1-F1
#
_entry.id   AF-A0AAP0NGA1-F1
#
_cell.length_a   1.000
_cell.length_b   1.000
_cell.length_c   1.000
_cell.angle_alpha   90.00
_cell.angle_beta   90.00
_cell.angle_gamma   90.00
#
_symmetry.space_group_name_H-M   'P 1'
#
loop_
_entity.id
_entity.type
_entity.pdbx_description
1 polymer ?
#
loop_
_entity_poly.entity_id
_entity_poly.type
_entity_poly.pdbx_seq_one_letter_code
_entity_poly.pdbx_strand_id
1 'polypeptide(L)'
;MEGQEVKLLGARFSIFAHRVEWVLKLKGIEYEVVEEDLTNKSPLLLNYNPIYKKVPVLLHHGNAIAESLVIIEYIDDTWKQNPIFPQDPYERATVRFWSKFVEEKVTDVIRRAMFLEGEQQEEEVKQAQDALLVLEGELMKGKKKFFGGDMIGVLDIVLGWITIWLGAVEEAACFKVLDPCKYPCIGKWMERFVELPVIKANSPPKDQLVPFFQKFRELGLALAAKK
;
A
#
# COMPACT_ATOMS: atom_id res chain seq x y z
N MET A 1 -5.90 -30.49 15.44
CA MET A 1 -6.47 -29.42 14.61
C MET A 1 -5.31 -28.84 13.83
N GLU A 2 -5.14 -29.26 12.58
CA GLU A 2 -4.12 -28.67 11.69
C GLU A 2 -4.46 -27.18 11.55
N GLY A 3 -3.60 -26.32 12.11
CA GLY A 3 -3.79 -24.88 12.12
C GLY A 3 -3.91 -24.35 10.69
N GLN A 4 -4.71 -23.30 10.51
CA GLN A 4 -4.82 -22.57 9.25
C GLN A 4 -3.42 -22.03 8.88
N GLU A 5 -2.66 -22.77 8.08
CA GLU A 5 -1.32 -22.37 7.67
C GLU A 5 -1.45 -21.21 6.68
N VAL A 6 -1.19 -20.00 7.19
CA VAL A 6 -1.14 -18.76 6.42
C VAL A 6 0.31 -18.30 6.36
N LYS A 7 0.84 -18.16 5.13
CA LYS A 7 2.17 -17.60 4.88
C LYS A 7 2.03 -16.39 3.97
N LEU A 8 2.82 -15.35 4.24
CA LEU A 8 2.92 -14.18 3.38
C LEU A 8 4.34 -14.08 2.85
N LEU A 9 4.50 -14.30 1.55
CA LEU A 9 5.73 -13.92 0.86
C LEU A 9 5.69 -12.40 0.70
N GLY A 10 6.52 -11.71 1.47
CA GLY A 10 6.54 -10.26 1.61
C GLY A 10 7.94 -9.71 1.45
N ALA A 11 8.06 -8.40 1.43
CA ALA A 11 9.35 -7.73 1.53
C ALA A 11 9.22 -6.56 2.50
N ARG A 12 10.21 -6.39 3.36
CA ARG A 12 10.23 -5.47 4.50
C ARG A 12 9.88 -4.03 4.18
N PHE A 13 10.15 -3.57 2.97
CA PHE A 13 9.86 -2.19 2.55
C PHE A 13 8.75 -2.11 1.48
N SER A 14 8.09 -3.22 1.16
CA SER A 14 6.98 -3.24 0.21
C SER A 14 5.70 -2.71 0.84
N ILE A 15 5.21 -1.59 0.30
CA ILE A 15 3.91 -1.01 0.68
C ILE A 15 2.77 -2.01 0.46
N PHE A 16 2.85 -2.85 -0.57
CA PHE A 16 1.81 -3.82 -0.92
C PHE A 16 1.77 -5.00 0.05
N ALA A 17 2.93 -5.45 0.54
CA ALA A 17 2.99 -6.47 1.58
C ALA A 17 2.41 -5.95 2.90
N HIS A 18 2.75 -4.71 3.28
CA HIS A 18 2.25 -4.08 4.50
C HIS A 18 0.72 -3.94 4.51
N ARG A 19 0.08 -3.67 3.37
CA ARG A 19 -1.39 -3.68 3.27
C ARG A 19 -2.00 -5.01 3.72
N VAL A 20 -1.42 -6.12 3.25
CA VAL A 20 -1.88 -7.47 3.59
C VAL A 20 -1.62 -7.76 5.06
N GLU A 21 -0.43 -7.42 5.57
CA GLU A 21 -0.08 -7.60 6.98
C GLU A 21 -0.99 -6.82 7.92
N TRP A 22 -1.32 -5.56 7.58
CA TRP A 22 -2.27 -4.78 8.37
C TRP A 22 -3.63 -5.46 8.43
N VAL A 23 -4.12 -6.01 7.33
CA VAL A 23 -5.40 -6.73 7.30
C VAL A 23 -5.37 -8.03 8.10
N LEU A 24 -4.30 -8.83 7.96
CA LEU A 24 -4.13 -10.05 8.76
C LEU A 24 -4.15 -9.74 10.26
N LYS A 25 -3.39 -8.72 10.67
CA LYS A 25 -3.32 -8.27 12.06
C LYS A 25 -4.65 -7.70 12.57
N LEU A 26 -5.36 -6.89 11.76
CA LEU A 26 -6.68 -6.35 12.12
C LEU A 26 -7.73 -7.44 12.34
N LYS A 27 -7.60 -8.56 11.62
CA LYS A 27 -8.50 -9.71 11.74
C LYS A 27 -8.02 -10.74 12.76
N GLY A 28 -6.87 -10.52 13.40
CA GLY A 28 -6.29 -11.45 14.38
C GLY A 28 -5.89 -12.79 13.79
N ILE A 29 -5.51 -12.80 12.50
CA ILE A 29 -5.08 -14.02 11.81
C ILE A 29 -3.58 -14.21 12.07
N GLU A 30 -3.21 -15.37 12.58
CA GLU A 30 -1.80 -15.78 12.73
C GLU A 30 -1.22 -16.14 11.35
N TYR A 31 0.01 -15.66 11.09
CA TYR A 31 0.68 -15.89 9.82
C TYR A 31 2.21 -15.88 9.98
N GLU A 32 2.91 -16.56 9.07
CA GLU A 32 4.37 -16.50 8.94
C GLU A 32 4.74 -15.56 7.78
N VAL A 33 5.71 -14.68 7.99
CA VAL A 33 6.30 -13.87 6.91
C VAL A 33 7.51 -14.58 6.34
N VAL A 34 7.48 -14.83 5.03
CA VAL A 34 8.63 -15.26 4.25
C VAL A 34 9.21 -14.03 3.55
N GLU A 35 10.33 -13.54 4.06
CA GLU A 35 11.00 -12.34 3.54
C GLU A 35 11.65 -12.63 2.17
N GLU A 36 11.32 -11.82 1.17
CA GLU A 36 11.83 -11.91 -0.20
C GLU A 36 12.83 -10.79 -0.51
N ASP A 37 13.95 -11.17 -1.13
CA ASP A 37 14.86 -10.22 -1.77
C ASP A 37 14.32 -9.84 -3.16
N LEU A 38 13.90 -8.58 -3.32
CA LEU A 38 13.34 -8.09 -4.58
C LEU A 38 14.39 -7.95 -5.70
N THR A 39 15.68 -7.93 -5.37
CA THR A 39 16.79 -7.92 -6.33
C THR A 39 17.21 -9.32 -6.75
N ASN A 40 16.97 -10.33 -5.90
CA ASN A 40 17.26 -11.73 -6.14
C ASN A 40 16.10 -12.63 -5.69
N LYS A 41 15.05 -12.66 -6.51
CA LYS A 41 13.76 -13.31 -6.19
C LYS A 41 13.91 -14.81 -5.98
N SER A 42 13.30 -15.33 -4.91
CA SER A 42 13.43 -16.75 -4.57
C SER A 42 12.73 -17.66 -5.61
N PRO A 43 13.18 -18.93 -5.76
CA PRO A 43 12.45 -19.92 -6.54
C PRO A 43 11.01 -20.12 -6.06
N LEU A 44 10.76 -19.93 -4.75
CA LEU A 44 9.42 -20.05 -4.15
C LEU A 44 8.47 -18.98 -4.70
N LEU A 45 8.90 -17.72 -4.72
CA LEU A 45 8.13 -16.61 -5.30
C LEU A 45 7.90 -16.82 -6.80
N LEU A 46 8.93 -17.26 -7.52
CA LEU A 46 8.82 -17.51 -8.97
C LEU A 46 7.87 -18.67 -9.28
N ASN A 47 7.76 -19.66 -8.39
CA ASN A 47 6.81 -20.77 -8.52
C ASN A 47 5.37 -20.34 -8.24
N TYR A 48 5.14 -19.57 -7.17
CA TYR A 48 3.77 -19.19 -6.76
C TYR A 48 3.22 -17.94 -7.47
N ASN A 49 4.07 -17.09 -8.03
CA ASN A 49 3.67 -15.96 -8.88
C ASN A 49 4.54 -15.88 -10.14
N PRO A 50 4.44 -16.86 -11.06
CA PRO A 50 5.29 -16.94 -12.25
C PRO A 50 5.01 -15.81 -13.26
N ILE A 51 3.79 -15.26 -13.24
CA ILE A 51 3.32 -14.22 -14.16
C ILE A 51 3.99 -12.88 -13.84
N TYR A 52 3.77 -12.38 -12.62
CA TYR A 52 4.25 -11.04 -12.24
C TYR A 52 5.58 -11.09 -11.50
N LYS A 53 5.90 -12.20 -10.83
CA LYS A 53 7.12 -12.38 -10.03
C LYS A 53 7.24 -11.27 -8.98
N LYS A 54 6.14 -10.90 -8.34
CA LYS A 54 6.03 -9.79 -7.38
C LYS A 54 5.45 -10.28 -6.06
N VAL A 55 5.84 -9.61 -4.98
CA VAL A 55 5.18 -9.68 -3.67
C VAL A 55 4.09 -8.62 -3.55
N PRO A 56 3.07 -8.80 -2.70
CA PRO A 56 2.84 -9.96 -1.83
C PRO A 56 2.28 -11.19 -2.57
N VAL A 57 2.55 -12.37 -2.01
CA VAL A 57 1.80 -13.61 -2.29
C VAL A 57 1.36 -14.22 -0.97
N LEU A 58 0.06 -14.41 -0.79
CA LEU A 58 -0.49 -15.14 0.35
C LEU A 58 -0.60 -16.61 -0.01
N LEU A 59 -0.06 -17.49 0.82
CA LEU A 59 -0.30 -18.93 0.76
C LEU A 59 -1.29 -19.28 1.88
N HIS A 60 -2.43 -19.85 1.49
CA HIS A 60 -3.41 -20.37 2.44
C HIS A 60 -3.72 -21.83 2.08
N HIS A 61 -3.33 -22.75 2.95
CA HIS A 61 -3.41 -24.19 2.69
C HIS A 61 -2.75 -24.61 1.35
N GLY A 62 -1.56 -24.05 1.08
CA GLY A 62 -0.79 -24.30 -0.15
C GLY A 62 -1.31 -23.61 -1.42
N ASN A 63 -2.47 -22.94 -1.35
CA ASN A 63 -3.01 -22.18 -2.47
C ASN A 63 -2.44 -20.76 -2.47
N ALA A 64 -1.86 -20.34 -3.60
CA ALA A 64 -1.29 -19.00 -3.75
C ALA A 64 -2.34 -18.00 -4.26
N ILE A 65 -2.38 -16.84 -3.61
CA ILE A 65 -3.12 -15.65 -4.05
C ILE A 65 -2.12 -14.51 -4.18
N ALA A 66 -2.09 -13.87 -5.35
CA ALA A 66 -1.24 -12.71 -5.64
C ALA A 66 -2.08 -11.44 -5.78
N GLU A 67 -1.40 -10.28 -5.80
CA GLU A 67 -1.99 -8.92 -5.83
C GLU A 67 -2.64 -8.50 -4.50
N SER A 68 -2.12 -7.43 -3.87
CA SER A 68 -2.50 -7.04 -2.50
C SER A 68 -4.00 -6.84 -2.31
N LEU A 69 -4.69 -6.19 -3.25
CA LEU A 69 -6.14 -5.98 -3.18
C LEU A 69 -6.95 -7.27 -3.34
N VAL A 70 -6.51 -8.17 -4.21
CA VAL A 70 -7.15 -9.49 -4.40
C VAL A 70 -6.96 -10.34 -3.15
N ILE A 71 -5.76 -10.31 -2.55
CA ILE A 71 -5.47 -10.97 -1.28
C ILE A 71 -6.36 -10.41 -0.17
N ILE A 72 -6.52 -9.09 -0.06
CA ILE A 72 -7.36 -8.48 0.98
C ILE A 72 -8.84 -8.85 0.79
N GLU A 73 -9.35 -8.88 -0.44
CA GLU A 73 -10.70 -9.39 -0.71
C GLU A 73 -10.83 -10.86 -0.31
N TYR A 74 -9.86 -11.71 -0.66
CA TYR A 74 -9.84 -13.11 -0.27
C TYR A 74 -9.86 -13.30 1.26
N ILE A 75 -9.05 -12.53 1.98
CA ILE A 75 -9.02 -12.55 3.45
C ILE A 75 -10.37 -12.14 4.03
N ASP A 76 -10.97 -11.04 3.52
CA ASP A 76 -12.27 -10.59 4.01
C ASP A 76 -13.40 -11.57 3.65
N ASP A 77 -13.25 -12.29 2.53
CA ASP A 77 -14.19 -13.32 2.10
C ASP A 77 -14.06 -14.63 2.88
N THR A 78 -12.89 -14.92 3.43
CA THR A 78 -12.59 -16.16 4.17
C THR A 78 -12.85 -16.01 5.67
N TRP A 79 -12.38 -14.90 6.28
CA TRP A 79 -12.55 -14.63 7.71
C TRP A 79 -13.58 -13.50 7.92
N LYS A 80 -14.85 -13.89 8.10
CA LYS A 80 -15.99 -12.94 8.11
C LYS A 80 -16.06 -12.01 9.33
N GLN A 81 -15.28 -12.28 10.39
CA GLN A 81 -15.23 -11.42 11.57
C GLN A 81 -14.49 -10.12 11.23
N ASN A 82 -14.98 -8.99 11.76
CA ASN A 82 -14.41 -7.64 11.55
C ASN A 82 -14.22 -7.32 10.05
N PRO A 83 -15.31 -7.16 9.29
CA PRO A 83 -15.23 -6.95 7.83
C PRO A 83 -14.46 -5.66 7.50
N ILE A 84 -13.57 -5.76 6.51
CA ILE A 84 -12.78 -4.64 5.98
C ILE A 84 -13.51 -3.95 4.84
N PHE A 85 -14.32 -4.71 4.08
CA PHE A 85 -15.22 -4.16 3.08
C PHE A 85 -16.63 -3.89 3.63
N PRO A 86 -17.32 -2.86 3.09
CA PRO A 86 -18.75 -2.72 3.30
C PRO A 86 -19.52 -3.97 2.83
N GLN A 87 -20.61 -4.27 3.55
CA GLN A 87 -21.49 -5.39 3.20
C GLN A 87 -22.52 -5.00 2.14
N ASP A 88 -22.91 -3.73 2.09
CA ASP A 88 -23.78 -3.22 1.04
C ASP A 88 -23.06 -3.28 -0.33
N PRO A 89 -23.67 -3.85 -1.38
CA PRO A 89 -23.03 -3.99 -2.68
C PRO A 89 -22.63 -2.66 -3.33
N TYR A 90 -23.41 -1.60 -3.14
CA TYR A 90 -23.13 -0.29 -3.73
C TYR A 90 -21.96 0.38 -3.01
N GLU A 91 -21.93 0.33 -1.68
CA GLU A 91 -20.80 0.82 -0.88
C GLU A 91 -19.52 0.03 -1.19
N ARG A 92 -19.63 -1.30 -1.34
CA ARG A 92 -18.51 -2.17 -1.73
C ARG A 92 -17.98 -1.81 -3.12
N ALA A 93 -18.86 -1.54 -4.09
CA ALA A 93 -18.44 -1.05 -5.41
C ALA A 93 -17.79 0.34 -5.33
N THR A 94 -18.30 1.22 -4.47
CA THR A 94 -17.76 2.56 -4.25
C THR A 94 -16.34 2.53 -3.69
N VAL A 95 -16.08 1.70 -2.66
CA VAL A 95 -14.72 1.60 -2.11
C VAL A 95 -13.74 0.92 -3.08
N ARG A 96 -14.21 0.00 -3.93
CA ARG A 96 -13.40 -0.58 -5.02
C ARG A 96 -13.01 0.46 -6.05
N PHE A 97 -13.96 1.31 -6.46
CA PHE A 97 -13.69 2.42 -7.37
C PHE A 97 -12.59 3.34 -6.79
N TRP A 98 -12.73 3.76 -5.54
CA TRP A 98 -11.73 4.62 -4.92
C TRP A 98 -10.40 3.94 -4.67
N SER A 99 -10.38 2.64 -4.33
CA SER A 99 -9.14 1.88 -4.19
C SER A 99 -8.41 1.81 -5.52
N LYS A 100 -9.13 1.57 -6.63
CA LYS A 100 -8.58 1.61 -7.98
C LYS A 100 -8.06 3.00 -8.34
N PHE A 101 -8.81 4.05 -8.00
CA PHE A 101 -8.37 5.44 -8.20
C PHE A 101 -7.05 5.72 -7.47
N VAL A 102 -6.92 5.32 -6.19
CA VAL A 102 -5.66 5.48 -5.45
C VAL A 102 -4.53 4.71 -6.10
N GLU A 103 -4.74 3.46 -6.53
CA GLU A 103 -3.70 2.69 -7.21
C GLU A 103 -3.22 3.38 -8.49
N GLU A 104 -4.14 3.78 -9.36
CA GLU A 104 -3.81 4.32 -10.69
C GLU A 104 -3.30 5.76 -10.63
N LYS A 105 -3.85 6.60 -9.74
CA LYS A 105 -3.65 8.06 -9.73
C LYS A 105 -2.75 8.56 -8.61
N VAL A 106 -2.50 7.74 -7.59
CA VAL A 106 -1.58 8.09 -6.49
C VAL A 106 -0.41 7.13 -6.49
N THR A 107 -0.64 5.84 -6.25
CA THR A 107 0.44 4.84 -6.08
C THR A 107 1.30 4.71 -7.34
N ASP A 108 0.69 4.44 -8.51
CA ASP A 108 1.45 4.20 -9.74
C ASP A 108 2.11 5.46 -10.30
N VAL A 109 1.44 6.61 -10.18
CA VAL A 109 1.96 7.92 -10.57
C VAL A 109 3.21 8.27 -9.76
N ILE A 110 3.13 8.16 -8.42
CA ILE A 110 4.28 8.43 -7.54
C ILE A 110 5.41 7.43 -7.80
N ARG A 111 5.07 6.15 -8.04
CA ARG A 111 6.04 5.12 -8.41
C ARG A 111 6.73 5.45 -9.74
N ARG A 112 6.04 6.03 -10.73
CA ARG A 112 6.67 6.49 -11.99
C ARG A 112 7.56 7.70 -11.74
N ALA A 113 7.09 8.71 -11.01
CA ALA A 113 7.88 9.88 -10.63
C ALA A 113 9.20 9.51 -9.93
N MET A 114 9.20 8.39 -9.18
CA MET A 114 10.41 7.85 -8.54
C MET A 114 11.54 7.51 -9.53
N PHE A 115 11.23 7.23 -10.79
CA PHE A 115 12.21 6.84 -11.82
C PHE A 115 12.26 7.81 -13.01
N LEU A 116 11.68 8.99 -12.88
CA LEU A 116 11.71 10.06 -13.87
C LEU A 116 12.49 11.27 -13.34
N GLU A 117 12.83 12.17 -14.25
CA GLU A 117 13.54 13.43 -13.99
C GLU A 117 12.95 14.57 -14.83
N GLY A 118 13.15 15.82 -14.39
CA GLY A 118 12.71 17.02 -15.10
C GLY A 118 11.19 17.10 -15.28
N GLU A 119 10.75 17.64 -16.44
CA GLU A 119 9.34 17.91 -16.74
C GLU A 119 8.43 16.67 -16.60
N GLN A 120 8.93 15.47 -16.97
CA GLN A 120 8.16 14.23 -16.86
C GLN A 120 7.90 13.84 -15.40
N GLN A 121 8.88 14.06 -14.52
CA GLN A 121 8.69 13.84 -13.08
C GLN A 121 7.69 14.84 -12.51
N GLU A 122 7.81 16.12 -12.89
CA GLU A 122 6.91 17.17 -12.43
C GLU A 122 5.45 16.92 -12.85
N GLU A 123 5.23 16.38 -14.06
CA GLU A 123 3.89 16.01 -14.53
C GLU A 123 3.26 14.91 -13.68
N GLU A 124 4.00 13.85 -13.37
CA GLU A 124 3.53 12.78 -12.49
C GLU A 124 3.26 13.31 -11.07
N VAL A 125 4.16 14.13 -10.52
CA VAL A 125 3.97 14.75 -9.20
C VAL A 125 2.68 15.58 -9.16
N LYS A 126 2.41 16.37 -10.21
CA LYS A 126 1.18 17.14 -10.33
C LYS A 126 -0.06 16.26 -10.41
N GLN A 127 -0.02 15.17 -11.17
CA GLN A 127 -1.13 14.21 -11.23
C GLN A 127 -1.44 13.62 -9.84
N ALA A 128 -0.42 13.28 -9.06
CA ALA A 128 -0.61 12.78 -7.69
C ALA A 128 -1.20 13.86 -6.76
N GLN A 129 -0.73 15.11 -6.88
CA GLN A 129 -1.27 16.23 -6.12
C GLN A 129 -2.76 16.49 -6.42
N ASP A 130 -3.14 16.44 -7.71
CA ASP A 130 -4.53 16.60 -8.14
C ASP A 130 -5.39 15.43 -7.63
N ALA A 131 -4.86 14.20 -7.63
CA ALA A 131 -5.55 13.04 -7.07
C ALA A 131 -5.76 13.15 -5.55
N LEU A 132 -4.78 13.67 -4.80
CA LEU A 132 -4.93 13.96 -3.38
C LEU A 132 -5.97 15.05 -3.10
N LEU A 133 -6.12 16.06 -3.99
CA LEU A 133 -7.18 17.07 -3.86
C LEU A 133 -8.58 16.43 -3.99
N VAL A 134 -8.73 15.47 -4.90
CA VAL A 134 -9.98 14.72 -5.05
C VAL A 134 -10.29 13.92 -3.78
N LEU A 135 -9.30 13.23 -3.22
CA LEU A 135 -9.45 12.43 -1.99
C LEU A 135 -9.71 13.29 -0.74
N GLU A 136 -9.10 14.48 -0.67
CA GLU A 136 -9.40 15.49 0.35
C GLU A 136 -10.89 15.87 0.31
N GLY A 137 -11.42 16.09 -0.90
CA GLY A 137 -12.84 16.29 -1.14
C GLY A 137 -13.73 15.16 -0.60
N GLU A 138 -13.30 13.91 -0.77
CA GLU A 138 -14.03 12.75 -0.24
C GLU A 138 -14.01 12.65 1.29
N LEU A 139 -12.91 13.01 1.95
CA LEU A 139 -12.86 13.06 3.43
C LEU A 139 -13.67 14.22 4.01
N MET A 140 -13.71 15.36 3.31
CA MET A 140 -14.54 16.50 3.72
C MET A 140 -16.03 16.14 3.70
N LYS A 141 -16.45 15.29 2.75
CA LYS A 141 -17.83 14.78 2.69
C LYS A 141 -18.13 13.89 3.91
N GLY A 142 -19.01 14.37 4.78
CA GLY A 142 -19.50 13.62 5.93
C GLY A 142 -18.62 13.68 7.18
N LYS A 143 -17.58 14.53 7.22
CA LYS A 143 -16.70 14.72 8.40
C LYS A 143 -16.16 13.40 8.96
N LYS A 144 -15.81 12.47 8.08
CA LYS A 144 -15.41 11.12 8.47
C LYS A 144 -14.04 11.14 9.18
N LYS A 145 -13.82 10.18 10.09
CA LYS A 145 -12.51 9.99 10.72
C LYS A 145 -11.54 9.28 9.76
N PHE A 146 -12.08 8.31 9.05
CA PHE A 146 -11.43 7.45 8.07
C PHE A 146 -12.27 7.41 6.79
N PHE A 147 -11.72 6.94 5.67
CA PHE A 147 -12.51 6.69 4.47
C PHE A 147 -13.62 5.66 4.72
N GLY A 148 -13.35 4.68 5.60
CA GLY A 148 -14.33 3.72 6.13
C GLY A 148 -15.37 4.31 7.11
N GLY A 149 -15.33 5.61 7.41
CA GLY A 149 -16.26 6.27 8.33
C GLY A 149 -15.64 6.46 9.73
N ASP A 150 -16.18 5.75 10.72
CA ASP A 150 -15.68 5.78 12.11
C ASP A 150 -14.51 4.82 12.35
N MET A 151 -14.41 3.76 11.55
CA MET A 151 -13.33 2.77 11.59
C MET A 151 -12.59 2.77 10.25
N ILE A 152 -11.35 2.26 10.25
CA ILE A 152 -10.61 2.08 8.99
C ILE A 152 -11.29 1.04 8.10
N GLY A 153 -11.33 1.33 6.80
CA GLY A 153 -11.76 0.40 5.77
C GLY A 153 -10.66 0.12 4.75
N VAL A 154 -11.00 -0.62 3.70
CA VAL A 154 -10.04 -0.98 2.63
C VAL A 154 -9.34 0.23 2.02
N LEU A 155 -10.04 1.35 1.80
CA LEU A 155 -9.44 2.54 1.19
C LEU A 155 -8.38 3.17 2.10
N ASP A 156 -8.60 3.16 3.42
CA ASP A 156 -7.61 3.60 4.40
C ASP A 156 -6.36 2.72 4.36
N ILE A 157 -6.53 1.39 4.26
CA ILE A 157 -5.42 0.44 4.11
C ILE A 157 -4.66 0.69 2.80
N VAL A 158 -5.37 0.93 1.70
CA VAL A 158 -4.77 1.15 0.38
C VAL A 158 -3.98 2.45 0.34
N LEU A 159 -4.52 3.56 0.85
CA LEU A 159 -3.84 4.85 0.88
C LEU A 159 -2.81 4.97 2.01
N GLY A 160 -2.96 4.18 3.08
CA GLY A 160 -2.20 4.27 4.33
C GLY A 160 -0.68 4.31 4.19
N TRP A 161 -0.14 3.77 3.09
CA TRP A 161 1.30 3.84 2.85
C TRP A 161 1.84 5.29 2.78
N ILE A 162 1.01 6.28 2.42
CA ILE A 162 1.45 7.68 2.35
C ILE A 162 1.85 8.23 3.72
N THR A 163 1.40 7.62 4.82
CA THR A 163 1.71 8.08 6.18
C THR A 163 3.11 7.66 6.65
N ILE A 164 3.70 6.65 6.02
CA ILE A 164 4.95 6.03 6.48
C ILE A 164 6.04 6.08 5.38
N TRP A 165 5.72 5.76 4.13
CA TRP A 165 6.72 5.63 3.05
C TRP A 165 6.85 6.89 2.20
N LEU A 166 5.81 7.70 2.02
CA LEU A 166 5.83 8.81 1.06
C LEU A 166 6.95 9.81 1.33
N GLY A 167 7.18 10.20 2.59
CA GLY A 167 8.27 11.12 2.93
C GLY A 167 9.65 10.61 2.50
N ALA A 168 9.89 9.30 2.60
CA ALA A 168 11.15 8.71 2.17
C ALA A 168 11.27 8.64 0.64
N VAL A 169 10.16 8.43 -0.07
CA VAL A 169 10.13 8.46 -1.55
C VAL A 169 10.37 9.90 -2.05
N GLU A 170 9.70 10.89 -1.46
CA GLU A 170 9.88 12.32 -1.77
C GLU A 170 11.34 12.75 -1.59
N GLU A 171 11.97 12.35 -0.48
CA GLU A 171 13.38 12.66 -0.20
C GLU A 171 14.32 11.95 -1.20
N ALA A 172 14.13 10.65 -1.42
CA ALA A 172 14.99 9.86 -2.31
C ALA A 172 14.93 10.29 -3.78
N ALA A 173 13.79 10.82 -4.23
CA ALA A 173 13.54 11.22 -5.61
C ALA A 173 13.48 12.74 -5.82
N CYS A 174 13.76 13.52 -4.77
CA CYS A 174 13.82 14.99 -4.76
C CYS A 174 12.56 15.69 -5.30
N PHE A 175 11.36 15.22 -4.94
CA PHE A 175 10.09 15.87 -5.26
C PHE A 175 9.18 16.02 -4.05
N LYS A 176 8.10 16.79 -4.18
CA LYS A 176 7.09 16.95 -3.12
C LYS A 176 5.65 16.78 -3.65
N VAL A 177 4.93 15.82 -3.08
CA VAL A 177 3.51 15.54 -3.36
C VAL A 177 2.63 16.00 -2.21
N LEU A 178 3.01 15.69 -0.96
CA LEU A 178 2.16 15.97 0.19
C LEU A 178 2.37 17.39 0.74
N ASP A 179 1.34 18.22 0.65
CA ASP A 179 1.30 19.56 1.23
C ASP A 179 0.19 19.63 2.30
N PRO A 180 0.53 19.58 3.61
CA PRO A 180 -0.47 19.63 4.68
C PRO A 180 -1.38 20.87 4.64
N CYS A 181 -0.94 21.97 4.04
CA CYS A 181 -1.76 23.17 3.89
C CYS A 181 -2.85 23.01 2.82
N LYS A 182 -2.61 22.17 1.80
CA LYS A 182 -3.60 21.87 0.74
C LYS A 182 -4.56 20.75 1.13
N TYR A 183 -4.13 19.84 2.01
CA TYR A 183 -4.89 18.64 2.37
C TYR A 183 -5.12 18.51 3.88
N PRO A 184 -5.82 19.45 4.53
CA PRO A 184 -5.97 19.45 5.99
C PRO A 184 -6.73 18.24 6.54
N CYS A 185 -7.71 17.68 5.81
CA CYS A 185 -8.44 16.48 6.23
C CYS A 185 -7.59 15.23 6.07
N ILE A 186 -6.85 15.10 4.98
CA ILE A 186 -5.84 14.05 4.82
C ILE A 186 -4.81 14.17 5.93
N GLY A 187 -4.28 15.36 6.25
CA GLY A 187 -3.34 15.55 7.35
C GLY A 187 -3.87 15.00 8.69
N LYS A 188 -5.10 15.36 9.07
CA LYS A 188 -5.77 14.81 10.26
C LYS A 188 -6.05 13.32 10.17
N TRP A 189 -6.34 12.80 8.99
CA TRP A 189 -6.50 11.37 8.75
C TRP A 189 -5.17 10.63 8.95
N MET A 190 -4.05 11.16 8.45
CA MET A 190 -2.71 10.57 8.60
C MET A 190 -2.30 10.49 10.07
N GLU A 191 -2.54 11.58 10.83
CA GLU A 191 -2.30 11.62 12.29
C GLU A 191 -3.07 10.51 13.02
N ARG A 192 -4.33 10.29 12.65
CA ARG A 192 -5.17 9.23 13.25
C ARG A 192 -4.74 7.84 12.81
N PHE A 193 -4.39 7.68 11.53
CA PHE A 193 -4.03 6.39 10.93
C PHE A 193 -2.73 5.84 11.52
N VAL A 194 -1.69 6.68 11.66
CA VAL A 194 -0.39 6.23 12.19
C VAL A 194 -0.44 5.86 13.67
N GLU A 195 -1.40 6.40 14.43
CA GLU A 195 -1.59 6.07 15.85
C GLU A 195 -2.40 4.79 16.08
N LEU A 196 -2.95 4.18 15.03
CA LEU A 196 -3.59 2.88 15.17
C LEU A 196 -2.56 1.83 15.63
N PRO A 197 -2.85 1.02 16.66
CA PRO A 197 -1.87 0.08 17.22
C PRO A 197 -1.24 -0.87 16.18
N VAL A 198 -2.05 -1.37 15.25
CA VAL A 198 -1.59 -2.25 14.17
C VAL A 198 -0.62 -1.55 13.21
N ILE A 199 -0.86 -0.27 12.91
CA ILE A 199 -0.04 0.51 11.98
C ILE A 199 1.28 0.87 12.65
N LYS A 200 1.21 1.34 13.90
CA LYS A 200 2.37 1.70 14.71
C LYS A 200 3.30 0.52 14.97
N ALA A 201 2.75 -0.65 15.28
CA ALA A 201 3.51 -1.88 15.51
C ALA A 201 4.07 -2.50 14.21
N ASN A 202 3.53 -2.14 13.04
CA ASN A 202 3.92 -2.68 11.74
C ASN A 202 4.55 -1.61 10.83
N SER A 203 5.26 -0.64 11.41
CA SER A 203 5.95 0.39 10.64
C SER A 203 7.43 0.04 10.50
N PRO A 204 8.00 0.04 9.28
CA PRO A 204 9.44 -0.13 9.10
C PRO A 204 10.23 1.03 9.73
N PRO A 205 11.51 0.82 10.08
CA PRO A 205 12.36 1.87 10.62
C PRO A 205 12.54 3.00 9.61
N LYS A 206 12.19 4.22 10.02
CA LYS A 206 12.22 5.42 9.14
C LYS A 206 13.63 5.73 8.63
N ASP A 207 14.64 5.51 9.46
CA ASP A 207 16.06 5.68 9.15
C ASP A 207 16.56 4.76 8.03
N GLN A 208 15.85 3.64 7.77
CA GLN A 208 16.20 2.67 6.73
C GLN A 208 15.42 2.89 5.43
N LEU A 209 14.30 3.61 5.46
CA LEU A 209 13.44 3.82 4.29
C LEU A 209 14.12 4.70 3.24
N VAL A 210 14.72 5.83 3.64
CA VAL A 210 15.37 6.76 2.69
C VAL A 210 16.54 6.07 1.98
N PRO A 211 17.52 5.45 2.67
CA PRO A 211 18.62 4.76 2.00
C PRO A 211 18.14 3.63 1.09
N PHE A 212 17.09 2.90 1.49
CA PHE A 212 16.49 1.87 0.65
C PHE A 212 15.96 2.46 -0.66
N PHE A 213 15.18 3.53 -0.60
CA PHE A 213 14.58 4.13 -1.79
C PHE A 213 15.59 4.88 -2.66
N GLN A 214 16.65 5.46 -2.08
CA GLN A 214 17.78 6.01 -2.84
C GLN A 214 18.46 4.93 -3.68
N LYS A 215 18.83 3.81 -3.05
CA LYS A 215 19.42 2.66 -3.75
C LYS A 215 18.46 2.06 -4.79
N PHE A 216 17.17 1.98 -4.47
CA PHE A 216 16.15 1.47 -5.39
C PHE A 216 16.01 2.36 -6.63
N ARG A 217 15.99 3.69 -6.45
CA ARG A 217 16.00 4.68 -7.54
C ARG A 217 17.26 4.54 -8.40
N GLU A 218 18.44 4.49 -7.79
CA GLU A 218 19.72 4.35 -8.49
C GLU A 218 19.73 3.12 -9.40
N LEU A 219 19.35 1.95 -8.87
CA LEU A 219 19.27 0.70 -9.64
C LEU A 219 18.25 0.80 -10.78
N GLY A 220 17.09 1.42 -10.55
CA GLY A 220 16.06 1.60 -11.56
C GLY A 220 16.51 2.50 -12.71
N LEU A 221 17.13 3.63 -12.42
CA LEU A 221 17.68 4.55 -13.42
C LEU A 221 18.82 3.90 -14.21
N ALA A 222 19.72 3.17 -13.54
CA ALA A 222 20.81 2.45 -14.20
C ALA A 222 20.30 1.34 -15.14
N LEU A 223 19.19 0.68 -14.82
CA LEU A 223 18.55 -0.30 -15.70
C LEU A 223 17.85 0.35 -16.89
N ALA A 224 17.25 1.53 -16.71
CA ALA A 224 16.62 2.29 -17.80
C ALA A 224 17.65 2.79 -18.81
N ALA A 225 18.81 3.27 -18.35
CA ALA A 225 19.91 3.74 -19.21
C ALA A 225 20.59 2.64 -20.04
N LYS A 226 20.36 1.36 -19.71
CA LYS A 226 20.89 0.20 -20.44
C LYS A 226 19.96 -0.32 -21.55
N LYS A 227 18.75 0.24 -21.67
CA LYS A 227 17.77 -0.09 -22.70
C LYS A 227 17.82 0.92 -23.84
#